data_AF-A0A969LEN9-F1
#
_entry.id   AF-A0A969LEN9-F1
#
_cell.length_a   1.000
_cell.length_b   1.000
_cell.length_c   1.000
_cell.angle_alpha   90.00
_cell.angle_beta   90.00
_cell.angle_gamma   90.00
#
_symmetry.space_group_name_H-M   'P 1'
#
loop_
_entity.id
_entity.type
_entity.pdbx_description
1 polymer ?
#
loop_
_entity_poly.entity_id
_entity_poly.type
_entity_poly.pdbx_seq_one_letter_code
_entity_poly.pdbx_strand_id
1 'polypeptide(L)'
;MGLVGSDWRYAPELSQLRGELLLTWRQWGLERGLLSYGTIYELYWRYLLPNPTYQHHFTQRYQAVFADDVDDYPAIARDLFECLLASGAHGVFTNNPDGKIRLGLNADPDYLGEL
;
A
#
# COMPACT_ATOMS: atom_id res chain seq x y z
N MET A 1 -18.78 -6.40 20.28
CA MET A 1 -19.74 -6.03 21.34
C MET A 1 -19.06 -4.97 22.21
N GLY A 2 -19.30 -3.69 21.94
CA GLY A 2 -18.74 -2.58 22.71
C GLY A 2 -19.72 -2.17 23.81
N LEU A 3 -19.23 -1.98 25.03
CA LEU A 3 -20.04 -1.55 26.17
C LEU A 3 -20.49 -0.10 25.97
N VAL A 4 -21.79 0.13 26.09
CA VAL A 4 -22.43 1.44 25.98
C VAL A 4 -22.00 2.31 27.17
N GLY A 5 -21.39 3.47 26.91
CA GLY A 5 -21.16 4.52 27.92
C GLY A 5 -19.72 4.99 28.14
N SER A 6 -18.71 4.44 27.48
CA SER A 6 -17.34 4.98 27.58
C SER A 6 -17.14 6.16 26.62
N ASP A 7 -16.65 7.27 27.18
CA ASP A 7 -16.20 8.44 26.45
C ASP A 7 -15.14 8.02 25.42
N TRP A 8 -15.45 8.10 24.12
CA TRP A 8 -14.56 7.70 23.02
C TRP A 8 -13.33 8.61 22.87
N ARG A 9 -13.11 9.52 23.81
CA ARG A 9 -12.01 10.47 23.84
C ARG A 9 -10.71 9.70 24.04
N TYR A 10 -9.95 9.58 22.95
CA TYR A 10 -8.53 9.26 22.87
C TYR A 10 -7.97 8.46 24.05
N ALA A 11 -7.92 7.13 23.90
CA ALA A 11 -7.26 6.22 24.83
C ALA A 11 -5.88 5.80 24.27
N PRO A 12 -4.81 6.55 24.57
CA PRO A 12 -3.49 6.29 23.99
C PRO A 12 -2.93 4.90 24.32
N GLU A 13 -3.20 4.39 25.52
CA GLU A 13 -2.80 3.03 25.92
C GLU A 13 -3.46 1.95 25.04
N LEU A 14 -4.73 2.12 24.68
CA LEU A 14 -5.42 1.21 23.76
C LEU A 14 -4.88 1.33 22.33
N SER A 15 -4.47 2.52 21.90
CA SER A 15 -3.80 2.71 20.60
C SER A 15 -2.44 2.03 20.56
N GLN A 16 -1.65 2.16 21.63
CA GLN A 16 -0.35 1.51 21.75
C GLN A 16 -0.50 -0.01 21.76
N LEU A 17 -1.40 -0.56 22.59
CA LEU A 17 -1.66 -1.99 22.64
C LEU A 17 -2.10 -2.56 21.28
N ARG A 18 -2.95 -1.84 20.53
CA ARG A 18 -3.31 -2.24 19.16
C ARG A 18 -2.10 -2.34 18.25
N GLY A 19 -1.20 -1.36 18.32
CA GLY A 19 0.05 -1.37 17.55
C GLY A 19 0.93 -2.56 17.89
N GLU A 20 1.13 -2.83 19.18
CA GLU A 20 1.91 -3.98 19.66
C GLU A 20 1.33 -5.31 19.18
N LEU A 21 0.01 -5.51 19.32
CA LEU A 21 -0.67 -6.74 18.85
C LEU A 21 -0.56 -6.93 17.34
N LEU A 22 -0.68 -5.85 16.54
CA LEU A 22 -0.50 -5.92 15.09
C LEU A 22 0.93 -6.33 14.72
N LEU A 23 1.94 -5.78 15.40
CA LEU A 23 3.35 -6.13 15.18
C LEU A 23 3.63 -7.58 15.58
N THR A 24 3.10 -8.04 16.71
CA THR A 24 3.21 -9.44 17.14
C THR A 24 2.54 -10.39 16.15
N TRP A 25 1.34 -10.07 15.69
CA TRP A 25 0.64 -10.88 14.68
C TRP A 25 1.41 -10.95 13.37
N ARG A 26 1.91 -9.80 12.88
CA ARG A 26 2.75 -9.72 11.69
C ARG A 26 3.97 -10.63 11.82
N GLN A 27 4.70 -10.54 12.92
CA GLN A 27 5.89 -11.35 13.18
C GLN A 27 5.56 -12.85 13.22
N TRP A 28 4.51 -13.22 13.97
CA TRP A 28 4.06 -14.60 14.09
C TRP A 28 3.71 -15.22 12.72
N GLY A 29 3.09 -14.43 11.83
CA GLY A 29 2.77 -14.84 10.47
C GLY A 29 4.02 -15.08 9.62
N LEU A 30 4.96 -14.13 9.62
CA LEU A 30 6.21 -14.25 8.86
C LEU A 30 7.05 -15.46 9.27
N GLU A 31 7.16 -15.73 10.58
CA GLU A 31 7.87 -16.91 11.12
C GLU A 31 7.30 -18.24 10.63
N ARG A 32 6.05 -18.25 10.19
CA ARG A 32 5.32 -19.44 9.70
C ARG A 32 5.13 -19.45 8.19
N GLY A 33 5.71 -18.48 7.48
CA GLY A 33 5.53 -18.34 6.04
C GLY A 33 4.11 -17.92 5.63
N LEU A 34 3.35 -17.27 6.53
CA LEU A 34 2.01 -16.77 6.25
C LEU A 34 2.08 -15.32 5.80
N LEU A 35 1.48 -15.04 4.64
CA LEU A 35 1.43 -13.72 4.05
C LEU A 35 -0.02 -13.26 3.89
N SER A 36 -0.32 -12.07 4.42
CA SER A 36 -1.56 -11.35 4.15
C SER A 36 -1.34 -10.36 3.01
N TYR A 37 -2.40 -9.86 2.38
CA TYR A 37 -2.26 -8.82 1.35
C TYR A 37 -1.47 -7.59 1.84
N GLY A 38 -1.72 -7.14 3.07
CA GLY A 38 -0.96 -6.03 3.66
C GLY A 38 0.53 -6.33 3.85
N THR A 39 0.87 -7.53 4.34
CA THR A 39 2.28 -7.95 4.46
C THR A 39 2.94 -8.19 3.11
N ILE A 40 2.21 -8.64 2.08
CA ILE A 40 2.74 -8.73 0.71
C ILE A 40 3.13 -7.35 0.20
N TYR A 41 2.24 -6.38 0.32
CA TYR A 41 2.52 -4.99 -0.06
C TYR A 41 3.72 -4.45 0.71
N GLU A 42 3.76 -4.63 2.02
CA GLU A 42 4.89 -4.21 2.84
C GLU A 42 6.21 -4.82 2.38
N LEU A 43 6.26 -6.14 2.20
CA LEU A 43 7.48 -6.81 1.78
C LEU A 43 7.92 -6.36 0.39
N TYR A 44 6.95 -6.15 -0.50
CA TYR A 44 7.17 -5.65 -1.84
C TYR A 44 7.80 -4.26 -1.82
N TRP A 45 7.13 -3.25 -1.25
CA TRP A 45 7.60 -1.86 -1.33
C TRP A 45 8.85 -1.63 -0.46
N ARG A 46 8.97 -2.31 0.69
CA ARG A 46 10.05 -2.05 1.65
C ARG A 46 11.35 -2.75 1.30
N TYR A 47 11.30 -3.92 0.65
CA TYR A 47 12.49 -4.75 0.40
C TYR A 47 12.72 -5.05 -1.07
N LEU A 48 11.67 -5.38 -1.83
CA LEU A 48 11.85 -5.77 -3.24
C LEU A 48 11.96 -4.57 -4.17
N LEU A 49 11.03 -3.63 -4.09
CA LEU A 49 10.99 -2.43 -4.93
C LEU A 49 12.28 -1.60 -4.86
N PRO A 50 12.92 -1.36 -3.70
CA PRO A 50 14.19 -0.62 -3.63
C PRO A 50 15.43 -1.47 -3.97
N ASN A 51 15.27 -2.78 -4.22
CA ASN A 51 16.42 -3.62 -4.54
C ASN A 51 16.99 -3.25 -5.93
N PRO A 52 18.27 -2.86 -6.05
CA PRO A 52 18.83 -2.39 -7.31
C PRO A 52 18.81 -3.42 -8.43
N THR A 53 19.05 -4.69 -8.11
CA THR A 53 18.99 -5.79 -9.08
C THR A 53 17.57 -6.00 -9.58
N TYR A 54 16.58 -5.92 -8.69
CA TYR A 54 15.18 -5.97 -9.07
C TYR A 54 14.80 -4.79 -9.97
N GLN A 55 15.10 -3.56 -9.56
CA GLN A 55 14.80 -2.36 -10.36
C GLN A 55 15.44 -2.42 -11.74
N HIS A 56 16.70 -2.87 -11.84
CA HIS A 56 17.39 -3.03 -13.12
C HIS A 56 16.60 -3.92 -14.08
N HIS A 57 16.22 -5.13 -13.63
CA HIS A 57 15.45 -6.03 -14.47
C HIS A 57 14.01 -5.55 -14.72
N PHE A 58 13.40 -4.94 -13.72
CA PHE A 58 12.03 -4.43 -13.77
C PHE A 58 11.89 -3.32 -14.82
N THR A 59 12.72 -2.30 -14.74
CA THR A 59 12.73 -1.14 -15.65
C THR A 59 13.20 -1.50 -17.07
N GLN A 60 14.10 -2.46 -17.22
CA GLN A 60 14.46 -2.97 -18.55
C GLN A 60 13.31 -3.74 -19.22
N ARG A 61 12.57 -4.53 -18.42
CA ARG A 61 11.52 -5.40 -18.95
C ARG A 61 10.26 -4.65 -19.34
N TYR A 62 9.85 -3.66 -18.56
CA TYR A 62 8.57 -2.96 -18.73
C TYR A 62 8.81 -1.52 -19.20
N GLN A 63 8.38 -1.24 -20.43
CA GLN A 63 8.51 0.08 -21.07
C GLN A 63 7.20 0.89 -21.04
N ALA A 64 6.14 0.32 -20.48
CA ALA A 64 4.88 1.01 -20.28
C ALA A 64 4.11 0.41 -19.10
N VAL A 65 3.28 1.24 -18.46
CA VAL A 65 2.30 0.86 -17.45
C VAL A 65 0.93 1.39 -17.86
N PHE A 66 -0.06 0.50 -17.84
CA PHE A 66 -1.47 0.81 -18.04
C PHE A 66 -2.17 0.42 -16.75
N ALA A 67 -2.72 1.39 -16.02
CA ALA A 67 -3.45 1.12 -14.79
C ALA A 67 -4.83 1.77 -14.85
N ASP A 68 -5.85 0.94 -14.61
CA ASP A 68 -7.25 1.32 -14.61
C ASP A 68 -7.71 1.56 -13.16
N ASP A 69 -8.62 2.50 -12.95
CA ASP A 69 -9.21 2.85 -11.63
C ASP A 69 -8.14 3.12 -10.55
N VAL A 70 -7.17 3.99 -10.83
CA VAL A 70 -6.05 4.24 -9.90
C VAL A 70 -6.49 4.85 -8.58
N ASP A 71 -7.70 5.41 -8.49
CA ASP A 71 -8.30 5.90 -7.24
C ASP A 71 -8.61 4.78 -6.23
N ASP A 72 -8.67 3.52 -6.67
CA ASP A 72 -8.87 2.34 -5.82
C ASP A 72 -7.56 1.68 -5.36
N TYR A 73 -6.41 2.17 -5.84
CA TYR A 73 -5.11 1.55 -5.62
C TYR A 73 -4.48 2.00 -4.29
N PRO A 74 -3.67 1.13 -3.66
CA PRO A 74 -2.93 1.52 -2.48
C PRO A 74 -1.83 2.53 -2.80
N ALA A 75 -1.49 3.39 -1.84
CA ALA A 75 -0.46 4.43 -2.02
C ALA A 75 0.86 3.91 -2.63
N ILE A 76 1.27 2.69 -2.24
CA ILE A 76 2.50 2.06 -2.75
C ILE A 76 2.50 1.80 -4.26
N ALA A 77 1.34 1.84 -4.93
CA ALA A 77 1.27 1.76 -6.38
C ALA A 77 1.91 2.99 -7.03
N ARG A 78 1.89 4.15 -6.37
CA ARG A 78 2.60 5.34 -6.84
C ARG A 78 4.09 5.08 -6.94
N ASP A 79 4.69 4.52 -5.88
CA ASP A 79 6.13 4.23 -5.83
C ASP A 79 6.55 3.31 -6.99
N LEU A 80 5.71 2.33 -7.31
CA LEU A 80 5.89 1.45 -8.46
C LEU A 80 5.87 2.22 -9.79
N PHE A 81 4.85 3.06 -9.98
CA PHE A 81 4.68 3.85 -11.19
C PHE A 81 5.82 4.85 -11.37
N GLU A 82 6.19 5.57 -10.31
CA GLU A 82 7.32 6.50 -10.31
C GLU A 82 8.62 5.80 -10.67
N CYS A 83 8.87 4.57 -10.18
CA CYS A 83 10.03 3.78 -10.57
C CYS A 83 10.08 3.50 -12.08
N LEU A 84 8.95 3.15 -12.70
CA LEU A 84 8.87 2.92 -14.16
C LEU A 84 8.98 4.23 -14.94
N LEU A 85 8.24 5.26 -14.56
CA LEU A 85 8.22 6.56 -15.23
C LEU A 85 9.61 7.22 -15.19
N ALA A 86 10.32 7.14 -14.05
CA ALA A 86 11.68 7.64 -13.91
C ALA A 86 12.69 6.90 -14.82
N SER A 87 12.40 5.66 -15.21
CA SER A 87 13.21 4.90 -16.17
C SER A 87 12.89 5.20 -17.64
N GLY A 88 11.91 6.08 -17.91
CA GLY A 88 11.47 6.44 -19.26
C GLY A 88 10.30 5.61 -19.79
N ALA A 89 9.64 4.80 -18.95
CA ALA A 89 8.45 4.07 -19.36
C ALA A 89 7.26 5.02 -19.60
N HIS A 90 6.34 4.62 -20.48
CA HIS A 90 5.10 5.35 -20.73
C HIS A 90 4.01 4.97 -19.72
N GLY A 91 3.33 5.94 -19.11
CA GLY A 91 2.18 5.70 -18.23
C GLY A 91 0.85 6.05 -18.89
N VAL A 92 -0.16 5.19 -18.70
CA VAL A 92 -1.56 5.49 -19.00
C VAL A 92 -2.38 5.11 -17.77
N PHE A 93 -3.05 6.10 -17.20
CA PHE A 93 -3.81 5.97 -15.96
C PHE A 93 -5.26 6.41 -16.19
N THR A 94 -6.22 5.65 -15.70
CA THR A 94 -7.62 6.10 -15.61
C THR A 94 -7.97 6.30 -14.15
N ASN A 95 -8.81 7.29 -13.87
CA ASN A 95 -9.35 7.52 -12.54
C ASN A 95 -10.83 7.87 -12.62
N ASN A 96 -11.54 7.60 -11.53
CA ASN A 96 -12.88 8.12 -11.31
C ASN A 96 -12.85 9.15 -10.18
N PRO A 97 -13.10 10.45 -10.46
CA PRO A 97 -13.13 11.49 -9.43
C PRO A 97 -14.11 11.22 -8.29
N ASP A 98 -15.18 10.46 -8.58
CA ASP A 98 -16.22 10.06 -7.65
C ASP A 98 -16.01 8.64 -7.09
N GLY A 99 -14.96 7.94 -7.51
CA GLY A 99 -14.70 6.51 -7.28
C GLY A 99 -14.02 6.14 -5.97
N LYS A 100 -13.91 7.09 -5.01
CA LYS A 100 -13.22 6.95 -3.70
C LYS A 100 -13.87 5.96 -2.71
N ILE A 101 -14.41 4.85 -3.20
CA ILE A 101 -15.20 3.87 -2.44
C ILE A 101 -14.34 3.00 -1.51
N ARG A 102 -13.03 2.87 -1.78
CA ARG A 102 -12.08 2.11 -0.95
C ARG A 102 -11.30 2.95 0.05
N LEU A 103 -11.66 4.21 0.25
CA LEU A 103 -11.03 5.03 1.29
C LEU A 103 -11.20 4.37 2.68
N GLY A 104 -10.09 4.12 3.37
CA GLY A 104 -10.06 3.35 4.62
C GLY A 104 -9.79 1.85 4.44
N LEU A 105 -9.73 1.35 3.21
CA LEU A 105 -9.33 -0.01 2.82
C LEU A 105 -8.04 0.00 1.98
N ASN A 106 -7.07 0.80 2.43
CA ASN A 106 -5.72 0.96 1.86
C ASN A 106 -5.62 1.84 0.60
N ALA A 107 -6.72 2.22 -0.05
CA ALA A 107 -6.69 3.12 -1.20
C ALA A 107 -6.27 4.54 -0.80
N ASP A 108 -5.48 5.18 -1.67
CA ASP A 108 -5.06 6.57 -1.52
C ASP A 108 -5.33 7.38 -2.81
N PRO A 109 -6.60 7.75 -3.05
CA PRO A 109 -7.03 8.38 -4.29
C PRO A 109 -6.42 9.76 -4.50
N ASP A 110 -6.16 10.50 -3.42
CA ASP A 110 -5.59 11.83 -3.51
C ASP A 110 -4.11 11.75 -3.89
N TYR A 111 -3.37 10.77 -3.35
CA TYR A 111 -1.98 10.53 -3.71
C TYR A 111 -1.81 10.02 -5.15
N LEU A 112 -2.74 9.21 -5.68
CA LEU A 112 -2.65 8.71 -7.05
C LEU A 112 -3.28 9.62 -8.10
N GLY A 113 -4.14 10.57 -7.71
CA GLY A 113 -4.71 11.56 -8.62
C GLY A 113 -3.71 12.57 -9.19
N GLU A 114 -2.47 12.58 -8.70
CA GLU A 114 -1.38 13.46 -9.17
C GLU A 114 -0.52 12.86 -10.31
N LEU A 115 -0.80 11.63 -10.73
CA LEU A 115 -0.04 10.89 -11.76
C LEU A 115 -0.37 11.27 -13.21
#